data_AF-A0A2E0X4C4-F1
#
_entry.id   AF-A0A2E0X4C4-F1
#
_cell.length_a   1.000
_cell.length_b   1.000
_cell.length_c   1.000
_cell.angle_alpha   90.00
_cell.angle_beta   90.00
_cell.angle_gamma   90.00
#
_symmetry.space_group_name_H-M   'P 1'
#
loop_
_entity.id
_entity.type
_entity.pdbx_description
1 polymer ?
#
loop_
_entity_poly.entity_id
_entity_poly.type
_entity_poly.pdbx_seq_one_letter_code
_entity_poly.pdbx_strand_id
1 'polypeptide(L)'
;MHYKHIRIKQVFVAALVVWQFALSVLLTLAGLNDAKLGVLAKMLWGVNLLWIAGCGVLSLRLRDRAAAVAPAGKGRAGLAFFGSVTLLALIEEAITTAMTNCAPLFGARLGEVYITASANYLDVVLYHSVVVFLPQFAVWGVLLGRYAVSPFAAFVCYGLTGFVNEALFAGPNPLQLPQWILIYGLLVYLPAHLFARIEGRRTPRWWFYPAAVLLPILASLPVVALLLLVIAPDHPRIHFPPM
;
A
#
# COMPACT_ATOMS: atom_id res chain seq x y z
N MET A 1 -14.40 -18.66 -22.52
CA MET A 1 -13.88 -17.28 -22.27
C MET A 1 -13.41 -17.05 -20.82
N HIS A 2 -14.00 -17.66 -19.80
CA HIS A 2 -13.63 -17.48 -18.38
C HIS A 2 -12.14 -17.74 -18.05
N TYR A 3 -11.53 -18.78 -18.63
CA TYR A 3 -10.11 -19.12 -18.45
C TYR A 3 -9.12 -18.04 -18.92
N LYS A 4 -9.44 -17.29 -19.98
CA LYS A 4 -8.54 -16.25 -20.53
C LYS A 4 -8.35 -15.09 -19.55
N HIS A 5 -9.42 -14.66 -18.86
CA HIS A 5 -9.36 -13.54 -17.91
C HIS A 5 -8.59 -13.88 -16.62
N ILE A 6 -8.65 -15.13 -16.16
CA ILE A 6 -7.87 -15.59 -15.01
C ILE A 6 -6.38 -15.54 -15.33
N ARG A 7 -6.00 -16.02 -16.53
CA ARG A 7 -4.60 -16.03 -16.98
C ARG A 7 -4.00 -14.64 -17.10
N ILE A 8 -4.76 -13.65 -17.60
CA ILE A 8 -4.29 -12.26 -17.72
C ILE A 8 -3.98 -11.65 -16.35
N LYS A 9 -4.85 -11.84 -15.34
CA LYS A 9 -4.62 -11.31 -13.98
C LYS A 9 -3.38 -11.92 -13.34
N GLN A 10 -3.19 -13.24 -13.52
CA GLN A 10 -2.01 -13.95 -13.02
C GLN A 10 -0.74 -13.46 -13.69
N VAL A 11 -0.74 -13.32 -15.02
CA VAL A 11 0.41 -12.78 -15.78
C VAL A 11 0.73 -11.36 -15.34
N PHE A 12 -0.29 -10.52 -15.13
CA PHE A 12 -0.09 -9.15 -14.65
C PHE A 12 0.61 -9.12 -13.27
N VAL A 13 0.08 -9.87 -12.29
CA VAL A 13 0.70 -9.93 -10.95
C VAL A 13 2.10 -10.55 -11.02
N ALA A 14 2.29 -11.60 -11.81
CA ALA A 14 3.61 -12.22 -12.00
C ALA A 14 4.61 -11.23 -12.60
N ALA A 15 4.20 -10.40 -13.57
CA ALA A 15 5.06 -9.37 -14.14
C ALA A 15 5.47 -8.32 -13.09
N LEU A 16 4.54 -7.87 -12.24
CA LEU A 16 4.86 -6.94 -11.15
C LEU A 16 5.86 -7.55 -10.15
N VAL A 17 5.63 -8.81 -9.75
CA VAL A 17 6.50 -9.51 -8.80
C VAL A 17 7.89 -9.72 -9.40
N VAL A 18 7.97 -10.23 -10.63
CA VAL A 18 9.25 -10.44 -11.33
C VAL A 18 10.00 -9.12 -11.47
N TRP A 19 9.32 -8.06 -11.88
CA TRP A 19 9.93 -6.74 -11.96
C TRP A 19 10.47 -6.29 -10.60
N GLN A 20 9.63 -6.31 -9.55
CA GLN A 20 10.05 -5.84 -8.22
C GLN A 20 11.25 -6.60 -7.68
N PHE A 21 11.24 -7.94 -7.79
CA PHE A 21 12.35 -8.76 -7.29
C PHE A 21 13.59 -8.60 -8.17
N ALA A 22 13.45 -8.41 -9.49
CA ALA A 22 14.58 -8.08 -10.35
C ALA A 22 15.22 -6.74 -9.95
N LEU A 23 14.43 -5.71 -9.63
CA LEU A 23 14.96 -4.45 -9.11
C LEU A 23 15.70 -4.62 -7.79
N SER A 24 15.18 -5.43 -6.87
CA SER A 24 15.88 -5.69 -5.60
C SER A 24 17.18 -6.45 -5.81
N VAL A 25 17.25 -7.37 -6.78
CA VAL A 25 18.51 -8.01 -7.19
C VAL A 25 19.48 -6.97 -7.76
N LEU A 26 19.02 -6.10 -8.66
CA LEU A 26 19.87 -5.04 -9.24
C LEU A 26 20.40 -4.08 -8.18
N LEU A 27 19.56 -3.65 -7.23
CA LEU A 27 19.98 -2.82 -6.09
C LEU A 27 20.99 -3.55 -5.20
N THR A 28 20.82 -4.86 -5.00
CA THR A 28 21.79 -5.67 -4.24
C THR A 28 23.14 -5.71 -4.95
N LEU A 29 23.14 -5.89 -6.27
CA LEU A 29 24.37 -5.89 -7.08
C LEU A 29 25.05 -4.52 -7.09
N ALA A 30 24.27 -3.45 -7.24
CA ALA A 30 24.79 -2.08 -7.13
C ALA A 30 25.38 -1.83 -5.73
N GLY A 31 24.74 -2.38 -4.71
CA GLY A 31 25.18 -2.32 -3.32
C GLY A 31 26.50 -3.02 -3.00
N LEU A 32 27.07 -3.78 -3.94
CA LEU A 32 28.44 -4.32 -3.81
C LEU A 32 29.50 -3.22 -3.92
N ASN A 33 29.18 -2.12 -4.62
CA ASN A 33 30.08 -0.98 -4.79
C ASN A 33 29.66 0.25 -3.98
N ASP A 34 28.40 0.28 -3.50
CA ASP A 34 27.85 1.37 -2.69
C ASP A 34 27.20 0.82 -1.42
N ALA A 35 27.82 1.08 -0.27
CA ALA A 35 27.37 0.56 1.02
C ALA A 35 25.94 1.01 1.38
N LYS A 36 25.56 2.24 1.03
CA LYS A 36 24.21 2.77 1.33
C LYS A 36 23.16 2.08 0.50
N LEU A 37 23.42 1.88 -0.79
CA LEU A 37 22.53 1.08 -1.66
C LEU A 37 22.44 -0.37 -1.19
N GLY A 38 23.55 -0.95 -0.70
CA GLY A 38 23.54 -2.30 -0.14
C GLY A 38 22.68 -2.43 1.10
N VAL A 39 22.66 -1.42 1.97
CA VAL A 39 21.77 -1.37 3.14
C VAL A 39 20.32 -1.19 2.73
N LEU A 40 20.03 -0.27 1.82
CA LEU A 40 18.69 -0.05 1.28
C LEU A 40 18.13 -1.32 0.65
N ALA A 41 18.94 -2.03 -0.13
CA ALA A 41 18.54 -3.28 -0.76
C ALA A 41 18.14 -4.34 0.28
N LYS A 42 18.87 -4.49 1.39
CA LYS A 42 18.54 -5.42 2.48
C LYS A 42 17.20 -5.06 3.15
N MET A 43 16.94 -3.77 3.39
CA MET A 43 15.64 -3.31 3.91
C MET A 43 14.50 -3.63 2.95
N LEU A 44 14.68 -3.35 1.65
CA LEU A 44 13.69 -3.66 0.61
C LEU A 44 13.44 -5.15 0.47
N TRP A 45 14.47 -5.99 0.63
CA TRP A 45 14.28 -7.45 0.70
C TRP A 45 13.38 -7.85 1.87
N GLY A 46 13.56 -7.25 3.04
CA GLY A 46 12.68 -7.49 4.18
C GLY A 46 11.22 -7.14 3.88
N VAL A 47 10.96 -5.98 3.28
CA VAL A 47 9.60 -5.59 2.85
C VAL A 47 9.05 -6.55 1.78
N ASN A 48 9.84 -6.89 0.77
CA ASN A 48 9.43 -7.81 -0.29
C ASN A 48 9.05 -9.20 0.26
N LEU A 49 9.81 -9.72 1.22
CA LEU A 49 9.58 -11.06 1.76
C LEU A 49 8.43 -11.07 2.77
N LEU A 50 8.39 -10.11 3.70
CA LEU A 50 7.38 -10.09 4.77
C LEU A 50 6.04 -9.58 4.27
N TRP A 51 6.02 -8.44 3.57
CA TRP A 51 4.79 -7.83 3.10
C TRP A 51 4.35 -8.42 1.75
N ILE A 52 5.15 -8.23 0.70
CA ILE A 52 4.71 -8.58 -0.66
C ILE A 52 4.48 -10.09 -0.80
N ALA A 53 5.46 -10.92 -0.42
CA ALA A 53 5.32 -12.37 -0.50
C ALA A 53 4.48 -12.91 0.66
N GLY A 54 4.80 -12.58 1.91
CA GLY A 54 4.10 -13.07 3.10
C GLY A 54 2.62 -12.67 3.14
N CYS A 55 2.33 -11.38 3.23
CA CYS A 55 0.95 -10.89 3.24
C CYS A 55 0.23 -11.14 1.90
N GLY A 56 0.94 -11.17 0.77
CA GLY A 56 0.37 -11.57 -0.52
C GLY A 56 -0.14 -13.02 -0.52
N VAL A 57 0.68 -13.98 -0.07
CA VAL A 57 0.28 -15.39 0.04
C VAL A 57 -0.86 -15.56 1.05
N LEU A 58 -0.77 -14.89 2.21
CA LEU A 58 -1.85 -14.90 3.20
C LEU A 58 -3.16 -14.38 2.60
N SER A 59 -3.11 -13.27 1.87
CA SER A 59 -4.28 -12.69 1.21
C SER A 59 -4.91 -13.66 0.21
N LEU A 60 -4.10 -14.38 -0.57
CA LEU A 60 -4.60 -15.40 -1.50
C LEU A 60 -5.26 -16.58 -0.77
N ARG A 61 -4.71 -17.02 0.37
CA ARG A 61 -5.26 -18.12 1.17
C ARG A 61 -6.52 -17.73 1.95
N LEU A 62 -6.62 -16.47 2.37
CA LEU A 62 -7.71 -15.98 3.22
C LEU A 62 -8.86 -15.35 2.42
N ARG A 63 -8.73 -15.12 1.11
CA ARG A 63 -9.74 -14.43 0.29
C ARG A 63 -11.14 -15.04 0.35
N ASP A 64 -11.23 -16.37 0.34
CA ASP A 64 -12.51 -17.08 0.34
C ASP A 64 -13.15 -17.02 1.72
N ARG A 65 -12.33 -17.04 2.79
CA ARG A 65 -12.78 -16.81 4.16
C ARG A 65 -13.26 -15.37 4.36
N ALA A 66 -12.52 -14.38 3.87
CA ALA A 66 -12.93 -12.98 3.91
C ALA A 66 -14.28 -12.76 3.21
N ALA A 67 -14.49 -13.38 2.04
CA ALA A 67 -15.78 -13.35 1.36
C ALA A 67 -16.89 -14.08 2.12
N ALA A 68 -16.56 -15.16 2.85
CA ALA A 68 -17.52 -15.94 3.62
C ALA A 68 -18.00 -15.24 4.90
N VAL A 69 -17.12 -14.47 5.56
CA VAL A 69 -17.46 -13.72 6.79
C VAL A 69 -17.97 -12.29 6.50
N ALA A 70 -18.22 -11.97 5.22
CA ALA A 70 -18.74 -10.69 4.81
C ALA A 70 -20.05 -10.36 5.57
N PRO A 71 -20.13 -9.20 6.26
CA PRO A 71 -21.34 -8.83 6.98
C PRO A 71 -22.48 -8.51 6.01
N ALA A 72 -23.72 -8.74 6.46
CA ALA A 72 -24.89 -8.38 5.68
C ALA A 72 -25.00 -6.85 5.50
N GLY A 73 -25.09 -6.43 4.23
CA GLY A 73 -25.34 -5.04 3.87
C GLY A 73 -24.09 -4.19 3.63
N LYS A 74 -24.25 -3.20 2.73
CA LYS A 74 -23.17 -2.34 2.24
C LYS A 74 -22.49 -1.51 3.34
N GLY A 75 -23.25 -1.03 4.32
CA GLY A 75 -22.73 -0.20 5.42
C GLY A 75 -21.81 -0.97 6.37
N ARG A 76 -22.25 -2.14 6.84
CA ARG A 76 -21.44 -2.99 7.73
C ARG A 76 -20.19 -3.51 7.02
N ALA A 77 -20.29 -3.84 5.74
CA ALA A 77 -19.13 -4.22 4.92
C ALA A 77 -18.15 -3.05 4.75
N GLY A 78 -18.65 -1.82 4.60
CA GLY A 78 -17.84 -0.60 4.61
C GLY A 78 -17.05 -0.42 5.90
N LEU A 79 -17.70 -0.59 7.05
CA LEU A 79 -17.04 -0.49 8.36
C LEU A 79 -16.01 -1.61 8.57
N ALA A 80 -16.37 -2.85 8.24
CA ALA A 80 -15.46 -4.00 8.33
C ALA A 80 -14.26 -3.84 7.38
N PHE A 81 -14.49 -3.32 6.16
CA PHE A 81 -13.44 -2.96 5.23
C PHE A 81 -12.50 -1.92 5.83
N PHE A 82 -13.03 -0.80 6.31
CA PHE A 82 -12.26 0.28 6.92
C PHE A 82 -11.38 -0.22 8.07
N GLY A 83 -11.94 -1.00 8.99
CA GLY A 83 -11.17 -1.59 10.08
C GLY A 83 -10.09 -2.55 9.60
N SER A 84 -10.43 -3.44 8.65
CA SER A 84 -9.50 -4.45 8.13
C SER A 84 -8.33 -3.83 7.35
N VAL A 85 -8.61 -2.85 6.48
CA VAL A 85 -7.56 -2.16 5.72
C VAL A 85 -6.69 -1.29 6.63
N THR A 86 -7.27 -0.67 7.67
CA THR A 86 -6.50 0.08 8.67
C THR A 86 -5.56 -0.85 9.44
N LEU A 87 -6.03 -2.03 9.85
CA LEU A 87 -5.18 -3.04 10.48
C LEU A 87 -4.03 -3.48 9.56
N LEU A 88 -4.32 -3.71 8.28
CA LEU A 88 -3.29 -4.06 7.30
C LEU A 88 -2.27 -2.93 7.11
N ALA A 89 -2.70 -1.67 7.11
CA ALA A 89 -1.79 -0.51 7.05
C ALA A 89 -0.91 -0.41 8.30
N LEU A 90 -1.48 -0.65 9.49
CA LEU A 90 -0.71 -0.68 10.73
C LEU A 90 0.35 -1.80 10.73
N ILE A 91 0.04 -2.96 10.14
CA ILE A 91 0.99 -4.08 9.99
C ILE A 91 2.08 -3.75 8.98
N GLU A 92 1.70 -3.17 7.84
CA GLU A 92 2.64 -2.73 6.80
C GLU A 92 3.65 -1.74 7.39
N GLU A 93 3.16 -0.73 8.12
CA GLU A 93 4.02 0.25 8.76
C GLU A 93 4.90 -0.32 9.87
N ALA A 94 4.42 -1.37 10.55
CA ALA A 94 5.24 -2.07 11.53
C ALA A 94 6.41 -2.79 10.84
N ILE A 95 6.19 -3.37 9.65
CA ILE A 95 7.22 -4.02 8.86
C ILE A 95 8.22 -2.99 8.32
N THR A 96 7.76 -1.92 7.68
CA THR A 96 8.64 -0.89 7.10
C THR A 96 9.44 -0.16 8.18
N THR A 97 8.81 0.21 9.29
CA THR A 97 9.51 0.83 10.43
C THR A 97 10.52 -0.14 11.05
N ALA A 98 10.18 -1.42 11.20
CA ALA A 98 11.14 -2.41 11.67
C ALA A 98 12.34 -2.54 10.71
N MET A 99 12.10 -2.51 9.39
CA MET A 99 13.18 -2.57 8.40
C MET A 99 14.06 -1.32 8.43
N THR A 100 13.50 -0.12 8.60
CA THR A 100 14.27 1.11 8.86
C THR A 100 15.12 0.97 10.13
N ASN A 101 14.56 0.42 11.21
CA ASN A 101 15.29 0.17 12.45
C ASN A 101 16.37 -0.91 12.33
N CYS A 102 16.33 -1.74 11.29
CA CYS A 102 17.39 -2.72 10.99
C CYS A 102 18.62 -2.10 10.29
N ALA A 103 18.64 -0.78 9.99
CA ALA A 103 19.83 -0.11 9.41
C ALA A 103 21.15 -0.51 10.10
N PRO A 104 21.26 -0.47 11.44
CA PRO A 104 22.47 -0.89 12.16
C PRO A 104 22.85 -2.35 11.94
N LEU A 105 21.86 -3.25 11.83
CA LEU A 105 22.10 -4.67 11.55
C LEU A 105 22.65 -4.89 10.13
N PHE A 106 22.37 -3.96 9.22
CA PHE A 106 22.81 -4.02 7.84
C PHE A 106 24.11 -3.27 7.55
N GLY A 107 24.62 -2.50 8.53
CA GLY A 107 25.90 -1.82 8.47
C GLY A 107 25.83 -0.29 8.29
N ALA A 108 24.66 0.33 8.43
CA ALA A 108 24.51 1.79 8.42
C ALA A 108 24.06 2.33 9.78
N ARG A 109 24.29 3.62 10.04
CA ARG A 109 23.70 4.28 11.22
C ARG A 109 22.20 4.44 11.04
N LEU A 110 21.46 4.47 12.14
CA LEU A 110 20.03 4.79 12.09
C LEU A 110 19.84 6.18 11.48
N GLY A 111 18.99 6.29 10.45
CA GLY A 111 18.74 7.52 9.71
C GLY A 111 19.76 7.84 8.61
N GLU A 112 20.80 7.03 8.42
CA GLU A 112 21.70 7.15 7.27
C GLU A 112 21.09 6.54 6.00
N VAL A 113 20.30 5.48 6.17
CA VAL A 113 19.48 4.85 5.14
C VAL A 113 18.15 4.51 5.78
N TYR A 114 17.04 4.85 5.12
CA TYR A 114 15.70 4.68 5.65
C TYR A 114 14.68 4.47 4.54
N ILE A 115 13.59 3.76 4.86
CA ILE A 115 12.45 3.55 3.96
C ILE A 115 11.14 4.10 4.53
N THR A 116 11.20 4.70 5.73
CA THR A 116 10.09 5.37 6.42
C THR A 116 10.53 6.79 6.80
N ALA A 117 9.56 7.68 7.03
CA ALA A 117 9.83 9.06 7.44
C ALA A 117 10.45 9.16 8.86
N SER A 118 10.33 8.11 9.67
CA SER A 118 10.78 8.05 11.06
C SER A 118 11.13 6.62 11.47
N ALA A 119 11.99 6.48 12.49
CA ALA A 119 12.27 5.21 13.16
C ALA A 119 11.23 4.88 14.25
N ASN A 120 10.40 5.85 14.64
CA ASN A 120 9.38 5.65 15.65
C ASN A 120 8.06 5.22 14.97
N TYR A 121 7.57 4.03 15.30
CA TYR A 121 6.34 3.49 14.70
C TYR A 121 5.12 4.39 14.91
N LEU A 122 4.93 4.92 16.12
CA LEU A 122 3.78 5.77 16.42
C LEU A 122 3.85 7.08 15.64
N ASP A 123 5.05 7.60 15.46
CA ASP A 123 5.30 8.80 14.69
C ASP A 123 4.91 8.62 13.22
N VAL A 124 5.35 7.52 12.60
CA VAL A 124 4.97 7.14 11.23
C VAL A 124 3.44 7.03 11.11
N VAL A 125 2.80 6.30 12.02
CA VAL A 125 1.36 6.04 11.99
C VAL A 125 0.53 7.32 12.18
N LEU A 126 0.90 8.17 13.14
CA LEU A 126 0.09 9.30 13.58
C LEU A 126 0.35 10.59 12.80
N TYR A 127 1.51 10.74 12.15
CA TYR A 127 1.89 12.00 11.50
C TYR A 127 2.26 11.87 10.03
N HIS A 128 2.55 10.66 9.52
CA HIS A 128 3.04 10.49 8.15
C HIS A 128 2.13 9.68 7.23
N SER A 129 1.68 8.49 7.66
CA SER A 129 1.07 7.53 6.74
C SER A 129 -0.36 7.11 7.11
N VAL A 130 -0.53 6.27 8.14
CA VAL A 130 -1.83 5.63 8.43
C VAL A 130 -2.94 6.65 8.64
N VAL A 131 -2.67 7.71 9.41
CA VAL A 131 -3.63 8.82 9.62
C VAL A 131 -4.07 9.45 8.30
N VAL A 132 -3.15 9.59 7.33
CA VAL A 132 -3.39 10.15 6.00
C VAL A 132 -4.16 9.16 5.13
N PHE A 133 -3.99 7.86 5.35
CA PHE A 133 -4.71 6.81 4.63
C PHE A 133 -6.15 6.62 5.12
N LEU A 134 -6.50 6.96 6.37
CA LEU A 134 -7.87 6.81 6.90
C LEU A 134 -8.96 7.39 5.98
N PRO A 135 -8.91 8.67 5.54
CA PRO A 135 -9.92 9.19 4.62
C PRO A 135 -9.94 8.45 3.27
N GLN A 136 -8.78 7.99 2.79
CA GLN A 136 -8.67 7.18 1.58
C GLN A 136 -9.42 5.85 1.71
N PHE A 137 -9.25 5.18 2.85
CA PHE A 137 -9.94 3.93 3.19
C PHE A 137 -11.44 4.13 3.32
N ALA A 138 -11.88 5.24 3.91
CA ALA A 138 -13.30 5.58 4.00
C ALA A 138 -13.92 5.76 2.61
N VAL A 139 -13.23 6.49 1.71
CA VAL A 139 -13.65 6.63 0.30
C VAL A 139 -13.74 5.27 -0.38
N TRP A 140 -12.74 4.41 -0.23
CA TRP A 140 -12.77 3.07 -0.83
C TRP A 140 -13.91 2.21 -0.29
N GLY A 141 -14.20 2.26 1.02
CA GLY A 141 -15.36 1.59 1.61
C GLY A 141 -16.68 2.04 0.98
N VAL A 142 -16.84 3.35 0.74
CA VAL A 142 -18.00 3.92 0.04
C VAL A 142 -18.06 3.48 -1.42
N LEU A 143 -16.93 3.53 -2.14
CA LEU A 143 -16.86 3.11 -3.54
C LEU A 143 -17.20 1.63 -3.71
N LEU A 144 -16.66 0.74 -2.87
CA LEU A 144 -16.95 -0.70 -2.89
C LEU A 144 -18.38 -1.03 -2.48
N GLY A 145 -18.99 -0.22 -1.61
CA GLY A 145 -20.40 -0.32 -1.25
C GLY A 145 -21.34 0.12 -2.38
N ARG A 146 -20.93 1.09 -3.19
CA ARG A 146 -21.74 1.64 -4.31
C ARG A 146 -21.55 0.88 -5.62
N TYR A 147 -20.33 0.46 -5.91
CA TYR A 147 -19.93 -0.12 -7.19
C TYR A 147 -19.47 -1.57 -7.05
N ALA A 148 -19.81 -2.41 -8.03
CA ALA A 148 -19.43 -3.81 -8.12
C ALA A 148 -17.97 -3.96 -8.63
N VAL A 149 -17.03 -3.31 -7.93
CA VAL A 149 -15.61 -3.37 -8.25
C VAL A 149 -15.05 -4.71 -7.80
N SER A 150 -14.28 -5.37 -8.67
CA SER A 150 -13.61 -6.62 -8.30
C SER A 150 -12.42 -6.35 -7.35
N PRO A 151 -12.07 -7.28 -6.43
CA PRO A 151 -10.90 -7.13 -5.58
C PRO A 151 -9.59 -6.89 -6.35
N PHE A 152 -9.46 -7.48 -7.54
CA PHE A 152 -8.31 -7.23 -8.41
C PHE A 152 -8.27 -5.79 -8.94
N ALA A 153 -9.42 -5.23 -9.33
CA ALA A 153 -9.48 -3.83 -9.75
C ALA A 153 -9.20 -2.87 -8.58
N ALA A 154 -9.66 -3.19 -7.37
CA ALA A 154 -9.31 -2.43 -6.17
C ALA A 154 -7.80 -2.48 -5.90
N PHE A 155 -7.18 -3.66 -5.98
CA PHE A 155 -5.72 -3.85 -5.88
C PHE A 155 -4.96 -2.94 -6.86
N VAL A 156 -5.32 -2.96 -8.16
CA VAL A 156 -4.63 -2.14 -9.17
C VAL A 156 -4.87 -0.65 -8.94
N CYS A 157 -6.13 -0.22 -8.75
CA CYS A 157 -6.45 1.19 -8.60
C CYS A 157 -5.82 1.80 -7.35
N TYR A 158 -5.90 1.13 -6.20
CA TYR A 158 -5.29 1.66 -4.99
C TYR A 158 -3.75 1.54 -5.00
N GLY A 159 -3.22 0.52 -5.68
CA GLY A 159 -1.81 0.46 -6.01
C GLY A 159 -1.32 1.68 -6.80
N LEU A 160 -2.10 2.12 -7.79
CA LEU A 160 -1.83 3.34 -8.56
C LEU A 160 -2.03 4.61 -7.73
N THR A 161 -3.02 4.66 -6.82
CA THR A 161 -3.14 5.75 -5.84
C THR A 161 -1.85 5.90 -5.04
N GLY A 162 -1.33 4.78 -4.53
CA GLY A 162 -0.07 4.72 -3.81
C GLY A 162 1.11 5.23 -4.63
N PHE A 163 1.26 4.75 -5.87
CA PHE A 163 2.30 5.23 -6.79
C PHE A 163 2.25 6.75 -7.02
N VAL A 164 1.05 7.32 -7.19
CA VAL A 164 0.89 8.76 -7.38
C VAL A 164 1.25 9.52 -6.09
N ASN A 165 0.80 9.06 -4.92
CA ASN A 165 1.17 9.69 -3.64
C ASN A 165 2.69 9.72 -3.44
N GLU A 166 3.36 8.62 -3.75
CA GLU A 166 4.81 8.52 -3.66
C GLU A 166 5.52 9.42 -4.66
N ALA A 167 5.01 9.50 -5.90
CA ALA A 167 5.52 10.45 -6.88
C ALA A 167 5.35 11.92 -6.45
N LEU A 168 4.27 12.25 -5.73
CA LEU A 168 4.03 13.59 -5.18
C LEU A 168 4.90 13.89 -3.96
N PHE A 169 5.26 12.88 -3.17
CA PHE A 169 6.04 13.04 -1.95
C PHE A 169 7.56 12.98 -2.19
N ALA A 170 8.03 11.94 -2.88
CA ALA A 170 9.45 11.64 -3.09
C ALA A 170 9.93 11.95 -4.52
N GLY A 171 9.03 12.37 -5.42
CA GLY A 171 9.32 12.63 -6.83
C GLY A 171 9.06 11.42 -7.73
N PRO A 172 8.89 11.65 -9.05
CA PRO A 172 8.48 10.60 -9.97
C PRO A 172 9.58 9.57 -10.22
N ASN A 173 9.32 8.30 -9.88
CA ASN A 173 10.19 7.17 -10.19
C ASN A 173 9.40 6.01 -10.82
N PRO A 174 9.29 5.94 -12.16
CA PRO A 174 8.54 4.89 -12.84
C PRO A 174 9.05 3.47 -12.58
N LEU A 175 10.33 3.30 -12.22
CA LEU A 175 10.88 1.99 -11.91
C LEU A 175 10.23 1.37 -10.66
N GLN A 176 9.76 2.20 -9.73
CA GLN A 176 9.11 1.73 -8.50
C GLN A 176 7.60 1.47 -8.66
N LEU A 177 7.03 1.66 -9.85
CA LEU A 177 5.62 1.35 -10.12
C LEU A 177 5.16 -0.02 -9.56
N PRO A 178 5.85 -1.15 -9.81
CA PRO A 178 5.44 -2.43 -9.26
C PRO A 178 5.52 -2.49 -7.74
N GLN A 179 6.53 -1.87 -7.12
CA GLN A 179 6.65 -1.78 -5.66
C GLN A 179 5.38 -1.20 -5.07
N TRP A 180 4.98 -0.02 -5.56
CA TRP A 180 3.86 0.71 -5.01
C TRP A 180 2.52 0.05 -5.31
N ILE A 181 2.36 -0.58 -6.48
CA ILE A 181 1.18 -1.40 -6.74
C ILE A 181 1.09 -2.59 -5.79
N LEU A 182 2.21 -3.27 -5.54
CA LEU A 182 2.23 -4.44 -4.65
C LEU A 182 2.05 -4.04 -3.19
N ILE A 183 2.67 -2.95 -2.72
CA ILE A 183 2.53 -2.49 -1.33
C ILE A 183 1.09 -2.02 -1.07
N TYR A 184 0.65 -0.97 -1.76
CA TYR A 184 -0.64 -0.35 -1.48
C TYR A 184 -1.80 -1.21 -1.95
N GLY A 185 -1.69 -1.85 -3.12
CA GLY A 185 -2.74 -2.73 -3.61
C GLY A 185 -3.06 -3.87 -2.64
N LEU A 186 -2.04 -4.43 -1.95
CA LEU A 186 -2.24 -5.51 -0.99
C LEU A 186 -3.05 -5.07 0.24
N LEU A 187 -2.97 -3.80 0.65
CA LEU A 187 -3.78 -3.27 1.75
C LEU A 187 -5.27 -3.50 1.50
N VAL A 188 -5.74 -3.22 0.27
CA VAL A 188 -7.17 -3.27 -0.05
C VAL A 188 -7.62 -4.59 -0.67
N TYR A 189 -6.70 -5.39 -1.21
CA TYR A 189 -7.05 -6.61 -1.95
C TYR A 189 -7.86 -7.60 -1.11
N LEU A 190 -7.37 -7.95 0.09
CA LEU A 190 -8.07 -8.89 0.96
C LEU A 190 -9.38 -8.29 1.51
N PRO A 191 -9.41 -7.07 2.09
CA PRO A 191 -10.64 -6.44 2.57
C PRO A 191 -11.71 -6.26 1.48
N ALA A 192 -11.34 -6.03 0.22
CA ALA A 192 -12.30 -5.88 -0.87
C ALA A 192 -13.17 -7.14 -1.10
N HIS A 193 -12.70 -8.33 -0.67
CA HIS A 193 -13.50 -9.55 -0.73
C HIS A 193 -14.72 -9.52 0.20
N LEU A 194 -14.76 -8.65 1.22
CA LEU A 194 -15.93 -8.45 2.08
C LEU A 194 -17.16 -7.97 1.32
N PHE A 195 -16.99 -7.44 0.11
CA PHE A 195 -18.10 -7.01 -0.74
C PHE A 195 -18.48 -8.06 -1.80
N ALA A 196 -17.75 -9.16 -1.95
CA ALA A 196 -17.89 -10.09 -3.08
C ALA A 196 -19.32 -10.65 -3.23
N ARG A 197 -20.02 -10.87 -2.11
CA ARG A 197 -21.39 -11.42 -2.07
C ARG A 197 -22.49 -10.37 -1.98
N ILE A 198 -22.15 -9.08 -2.02
CA ILE A 198 -23.14 -8.00 -1.92
C ILE A 198 -23.69 -7.69 -3.31
N GLU A 199 -24.98 -7.95 -3.48
CA GLU A 199 -25.74 -7.70 -4.71
C GLU A 199 -26.27 -6.26 -4.81
N GLY A 200 -26.82 -5.91 -5.98
CA GLY A 200 -27.43 -4.61 -6.23
C GLY A 200 -26.45 -3.43 -6.21
N ARG A 201 -25.16 -3.66 -6.48
CA ARG A 201 -24.13 -2.62 -6.65
C ARG A 201 -24.02 -2.23 -8.13
N ARG A 202 -23.68 -0.96 -8.41
CA ARG A 202 -23.60 -0.42 -9.78
C ARG A 202 -22.39 -0.98 -10.51
N THR A 203 -22.53 -1.32 -11.78
CA THR A 203 -21.37 -1.70 -12.61
C THR A 203 -20.44 -0.50 -12.81
N PRO A 204 -19.13 -0.61 -12.55
CA PRO A 204 -18.19 0.48 -12.79
C PRO A 204 -18.09 0.77 -14.30
N ARG A 205 -18.16 2.05 -14.66
CA ARG A 205 -17.92 2.55 -16.03
C ARG A 205 -16.45 2.92 -16.20
N TRP A 206 -15.99 3.19 -17.42
CA TRP A 206 -14.58 3.52 -17.68
C TRP A 206 -14.07 4.70 -16.84
N TRP A 207 -14.88 5.73 -16.59
CA TRP A 207 -14.51 6.91 -15.79
C TRP A 207 -14.33 6.59 -14.30
N PHE A 208 -14.87 5.46 -13.82
CA PHE A 208 -14.74 5.05 -12.43
C PHE A 208 -13.27 4.81 -12.08
N TYR A 209 -12.48 4.20 -12.97
CA TYR A 209 -11.10 3.82 -12.69
C TYR A 209 -10.17 5.01 -12.44
N PRO A 210 -10.12 6.07 -13.28
CA PRO A 210 -9.33 7.25 -12.95
C PRO A 210 -9.87 7.96 -11.68
N ALA A 211 -11.19 8.00 -11.48
CA ALA A 211 -11.75 8.55 -10.25
C ALA A 211 -11.36 7.74 -9.00
N ALA A 212 -11.32 6.41 -9.08
CA ALA A 212 -10.93 5.52 -7.99
C ALA A 212 -9.44 5.65 -7.62
N VAL A 213 -8.61 6.14 -8.55
CA VAL A 213 -7.20 6.47 -8.28
C VAL A 213 -7.07 7.84 -7.60
N LEU A 214 -7.79 8.86 -8.09
CA LEU A 214 -7.61 10.26 -7.69
C LEU A 214 -8.45 10.69 -6.47
N LEU A 215 -9.68 10.18 -6.33
CA LEU A 215 -10.57 10.55 -5.21
C LEU A 215 -9.97 10.24 -3.83
N PRO A 216 -9.28 9.11 -3.61
CA PRO A 216 -8.62 8.86 -2.33
C PRO A 216 -7.57 9.94 -2.01
N ILE A 217 -6.75 10.34 -3.00
CA ILE A 217 -5.73 11.39 -2.84
C ILE A 217 -6.38 12.71 -2.41
N LEU A 218 -7.44 13.11 -3.10
CA LEU A 218 -8.19 14.33 -2.76
C LEU A 218 -8.78 14.26 -1.35
N ALA A 219 -9.27 13.09 -0.94
CA ALA A 219 -9.84 12.89 0.40
C ALA A 219 -8.79 12.96 1.51
N SER A 220 -7.51 12.70 1.23
CA SER A 220 -6.44 12.89 2.22
C SER A 220 -6.03 14.35 2.44
N LEU A 221 -6.30 15.25 1.49
CA LEU A 221 -5.85 16.66 1.57
C LEU A 221 -6.29 17.39 2.86
N PRO A 222 -7.55 17.26 3.35
CA PRO A 222 -7.95 17.91 4.59
C PRO A 222 -7.17 17.40 5.82
N VAL A 223 -6.86 16.11 5.88
CA VAL A 223 -6.08 15.52 6.98
C VAL A 223 -4.64 15.98 6.91
N VAL A 224 -4.04 16.00 5.71
CA VAL A 224 -2.69 16.54 5.51
C VAL A 224 -2.63 18.02 5.92
N ALA A 225 -3.60 18.83 5.51
CA ALA A 225 -3.68 20.24 5.91
C ALA A 225 -3.85 20.39 7.43
N LEU A 226 -4.70 19.57 8.07
CA LEU A 226 -4.90 19.59 9.51
C LEU A 226 -3.60 19.24 10.27
N LEU A 227 -2.85 18.23 9.80
CA LEU A 227 -1.57 17.86 10.37
C LEU A 227 -0.56 19.01 10.26
N LEU A 228 -0.40 19.56 9.06
CA LEU A 228 0.61 20.59 8.76
C LEU A 228 0.28 21.98 9.30
N LEU A 229 -0.98 22.31 9.57
CA LEU A 229 -1.40 23.66 9.96
C LEU A 229 -1.87 23.76 11.41
N VAL A 230 -2.24 22.65 12.04
CA VAL A 230 -2.91 22.67 13.35
C VAL A 230 -2.31 21.67 14.33
N ILE A 231 -2.27 20.38 13.98
CA ILE A 231 -1.88 19.34 14.93
C ILE A 231 -0.37 19.33 15.18
N ALA A 232 0.41 19.52 14.11
CA ALA A 232 1.84 19.28 14.12
C ALA A 232 2.58 20.24 13.15
N PRO A 233 2.40 21.58 13.29
CA PRO A 233 2.87 22.54 12.29
C PRO A 233 4.39 22.58 12.12
N ASP A 234 5.13 22.36 13.21
CA ASP A 234 6.60 22.31 13.21
C ASP A 234 7.15 20.88 13.11
N HIS A 235 6.27 19.90 12.88
CA HIS A 235 6.69 18.51 12.78
C HIS A 235 7.44 18.27 11.46
N PRO A 236 8.64 17.67 11.51
CA PRO A 236 9.42 17.47 10.31
C PRO A 236 8.68 16.57 9.32
N ARG A 237 8.84 16.84 8.02
CA ARG A 237 8.29 15.99 6.97
C ARG A 237 8.95 14.61 6.92
N ILE A 238 10.24 14.57 7.26
CA ILE A 238 11.08 13.39 7.45
C ILE A 238 12.03 13.72 8.61
N HIS A 239 12.14 12.83 9.60
CA HIS A 239 13.03 12.99 10.77
C HIS A 239 14.50 12.70 10.48
N PHE A 240 14.78 12.17 9.29
CA PHE A 240 16.11 11.83 8.82
C PHE A 240 16.64 12.87 7.82
N PRO A 241 17.97 13.07 7.75
CA PRO A 241 18.57 13.93 6.73
C PRO A 241 18.35 13.37 5.31
N PRO A 242 18.26 14.21 4.27
CA PRO A 242 18.12 13.74 2.89
C PRO A 242 19.24 12.76 2.49
N MET A 243 18.87 11.65 1.81
CA MET A 243 19.80 10.66 1.27
C MET A 243 20.47 11.10 -0.03
#